data_AF-A0A2G9RW06-F1
#
_entry.id   AF-A0A2G9RW06-F1
#
_cell.length_a   1.000
_cell.length_b   1.000
_cell.length_c   1.000
_cell.angle_alpha   90.00
_cell.angle_beta   90.00
_cell.angle_gamma   90.00
#
_symmetry.space_group_name_H-M   'P 1'
#
loop_
_entity.id
_entity.type
_entity.pdbx_description
1 polymer ?
#
loop_
_entity_poly.entity_id
_entity_poly.type
_entity_poly.pdbx_seq_one_letter_code
_entity_poly.pdbx_strand_id
1 'polypeptide(L)'
;MEQIEQQLEEMQRMEQTIEPCAILETVDRPVPENISQPEDNSGQPENKVEVVFWLLSMLATRDKDDMSRTLLAMSSSQESCQAMRRSGCLPLLLQILHDTEQDGRTKDSQNFKDARMRANAALHNVIFSQPDEGQAKKEMRVLHILEQIRSYTETCWDWMLCHEQKDGVVDSSPGTLQ
;
A
#
# COMPACT_ATOMS: atom_id res chain seq x y z
N MET A 1 23.21 -26.06 28.28
CA MET A 1 23.71 -25.94 26.90
C MET A 1 23.02 -26.97 26.00
N GLU A 2 22.99 -28.25 26.40
CA GLU A 2 22.33 -29.34 25.63
C GLU A 2 20.85 -29.11 25.27
N GLN A 3 20.09 -28.41 26.12
CA GLN A 3 18.67 -28.14 25.87
C GLN A 3 18.42 -27.18 24.71
N ILE A 4 19.38 -26.29 24.42
CA ILE A 4 19.31 -25.34 23.30
C ILE A 4 19.72 -26.05 22.00
N GLU A 5 20.71 -26.95 22.08
CA GLU A 5 21.16 -27.77 20.94
C GLU A 5 20.05 -28.71 20.46
N GLN A 6 19.28 -29.32 21.39
CA GLN A 6 18.12 -30.13 21.04
C GLN A 6 17.02 -29.33 20.32
N GLN A 7 16.73 -28.11 20.77
CA GLN A 7 15.73 -27.27 20.09
C GLN A 7 16.20 -26.78 18.72
N LEU A 8 17.50 -26.54 18.56
CA LEU A 8 18.07 -26.15 17.26
C LEU A 8 18.01 -27.31 16.25
N GLU A 9 18.27 -28.55 16.70
CA GLU A 9 18.10 -29.75 15.86
C GLU A 9 16.64 -30.04 15.51
N GLU A 10 15.70 -29.79 16.42
CA GLU A 10 14.26 -29.94 16.15
C GLU A 10 13.76 -28.93 15.11
N MET A 11 14.25 -27.69 15.18
CA MET A 11 13.88 -26.63 14.24
C MET A 11 14.43 -26.89 12.83
N GLN A 12 15.65 -27.42 12.71
CA GLN A 12 16.25 -27.79 11.42
C GLN A 12 15.56 -29.00 10.76
N ARG A 13 15.02 -29.95 11.53
CA ARG A 13 14.22 -31.04 10.96
C ARG A 13 12.91 -30.57 10.35
N MET A 14 12.31 -29.50 10.90
CA MET A 14 11.05 -28.97 10.40
C MET A 14 11.20 -28.23 9.06
N GLU A 15 12.38 -27.67 8.78
CA GLU A 15 12.72 -27.04 7.48
C GLU A 15 12.92 -28.05 6.33
N GLN A 16 13.10 -29.35 6.63
CA GLN A 16 13.35 -30.38 5.61
C GLN A 16 12.07 -31.05 5.07
N THR A 17 10.87 -30.57 5.42
CA THR A 17 9.59 -31.12 4.91
C THR A 17 8.91 -30.23 3.87
N ILE A 18 9.67 -29.35 3.21
CA ILE A 18 9.18 -28.59 2.04
C ILE A 18 9.90 -29.13 0.80
N GLU A 19 9.29 -30.14 0.19
CA GLU A 19 9.64 -30.66 -1.13
C GLU A 19 9.64 -29.53 -2.18
N PRO A 20 10.73 -29.35 -2.95
CA PRO A 20 10.73 -28.47 -4.11
C PRO A 20 10.11 -29.22 -5.30
N CYS A 21 8.85 -28.92 -5.64
CA CYS A 21 8.30 -29.37 -6.92
C CYS A 21 9.10 -28.77 -8.07
N ALA A 22 9.80 -29.68 -8.74
CA ALA A 22 10.72 -29.49 -9.85
C ALA A 22 10.03 -29.02 -11.15
N ILE A 23 10.76 -28.15 -11.86
CA ILE A 23 11.04 -28.16 -13.32
C ILE A 23 9.85 -27.92 -14.27
N LEU A 24 9.96 -26.87 -15.10
CA LEU A 24 9.56 -26.98 -16.50
C LEU A 24 10.63 -26.39 -17.42
N GLU A 25 11.23 -27.29 -18.18
CA GLU A 25 12.18 -27.04 -19.25
C GLU A 25 11.54 -26.32 -20.45
N THR A 26 12.43 -25.67 -21.19
CA THR A 26 12.30 -25.17 -22.56
C THR A 26 11.59 -26.12 -23.53
N VAL A 27 10.54 -25.66 -24.23
CA VAL A 27 10.19 -26.15 -25.57
C VAL A 27 9.71 -24.98 -26.44
N ASP A 28 10.34 -24.88 -27.60
CA ASP A 28 10.10 -23.95 -28.71
C ASP A 28 9.05 -24.53 -29.69
N ARG A 29 8.02 -23.73 -30.02
CA ARG A 29 7.13 -23.74 -31.23
C ARG A 29 6.37 -25.03 -31.65
N PRO A 30 5.48 -24.98 -32.67
CA PRO A 30 4.39 -24.02 -33.02
C PRO A 30 3.04 -24.75 -33.22
N VAL A 31 1.87 -24.12 -33.02
CA VAL A 31 0.57 -24.72 -33.41
C VAL A 31 -0.37 -23.67 -34.03
N PRO A 32 -1.15 -24.01 -35.08
CA PRO A 32 -1.66 -23.10 -36.09
C PRO A 32 -3.10 -22.62 -35.86
N GLU A 33 -3.55 -21.82 -36.83
CA GLU A 33 -4.80 -21.10 -36.98
C GLU A 33 -6.10 -21.90 -36.75
N ASN A 34 -7.10 -21.13 -36.32
CA ASN A 34 -8.53 -21.19 -36.65
C ASN A 34 -9.45 -21.96 -35.69
N ILE A 35 -10.24 -21.22 -34.91
CA ILE A 35 -11.68 -21.46 -34.66
C ILE A 35 -12.34 -20.09 -34.40
N SER A 36 -12.98 -19.58 -35.45
CA SER A 36 -14.30 -18.92 -35.52
C SER A 36 -14.83 -18.10 -34.32
N GLN A 37 -14.88 -16.78 -34.51
CA GLN A 37 -15.95 -15.91 -33.94
C GLN A 37 -17.30 -16.17 -34.63
N PRO A 38 -18.44 -15.87 -33.97
CA PRO A 38 -19.11 -14.55 -34.14
C PRO A 38 -19.56 -13.95 -32.79
N GLU A 39 -19.18 -12.71 -32.47
CA GLU A 39 -19.92 -11.43 -32.68
C GLU A 39 -21.15 -11.27 -31.74
N ASP A 40 -21.02 -10.45 -30.68
CA ASP A 40 -21.88 -9.26 -30.51
C ASP A 40 -21.37 -8.30 -29.40
N ASN A 41 -21.37 -7.01 -29.78
CA ASN A 41 -21.52 -5.80 -28.98
C ASN A 41 -20.33 -5.13 -28.26
N SER A 42 -19.67 -4.26 -29.03
CA SER A 42 -19.23 -2.89 -28.72
C SER A 42 -18.59 -2.56 -27.34
N GLY A 43 -17.27 -2.31 -27.35
CA GLY A 43 -16.54 -1.72 -26.22
C GLY A 43 -15.13 -1.28 -26.63
N GLN A 44 -15.06 -0.12 -27.27
CA GLN A 44 -13.90 0.67 -27.74
C GLN A 44 -12.45 0.23 -27.39
N PRO A 45 -11.50 0.24 -28.36
CA PRO A 45 -10.05 0.22 -28.06
C PRO A 45 -9.59 1.47 -27.28
N GLU A 46 -10.43 2.50 -27.21
CA GLU A 46 -10.22 3.76 -26.49
C GLU A 46 -10.10 3.53 -24.97
N ASN A 47 -10.84 2.56 -24.40
CA ASN A 47 -10.75 2.20 -22.98
C ASN A 47 -9.36 1.69 -22.57
N LYS A 48 -8.68 0.93 -23.43
CA LYS A 48 -7.33 0.41 -23.13
C LYS A 48 -6.27 1.51 -23.25
N VAL A 49 -6.42 2.40 -24.23
CA VAL A 49 -5.52 3.54 -24.43
C VAL A 49 -5.69 4.58 -23.32
N GLU A 50 -6.91 4.80 -22.85
CA GLU A 50 -7.21 5.74 -21.77
C GLU A 50 -6.67 5.24 -20.42
N VAL A 51 -6.76 3.94 -20.13
CA VAL A 51 -6.09 3.34 -18.95
C VAL A 51 -4.57 3.49 -19.04
N VAL A 52 -3.96 3.26 -20.20
CA VAL A 52 -2.51 3.45 -20.39
C VAL A 52 -2.13 4.93 -20.28
N PHE A 53 -2.92 5.84 -20.83
CA PHE A 53 -2.69 7.28 -20.76
C PHE A 53 -2.88 7.83 -19.35
N TRP A 54 -3.86 7.30 -18.59
CA TRP A 54 -4.04 7.56 -17.16
C TRP A 54 -2.85 7.05 -16.35
N LEU A 55 -2.42 5.80 -16.57
CA LEU A 55 -1.24 5.23 -15.92
C LEU A 55 0.05 6.02 -16.23
N LEU A 56 0.25 6.42 -17.49
CA LEU A 56 1.39 7.21 -17.93
C LEU A 56 1.35 8.63 -17.38
N SER A 57 0.18 9.28 -17.37
CA SER A 57 0.02 10.62 -16.78
C SER A 57 0.23 10.59 -15.26
N MET A 58 -0.29 9.56 -14.59
CA MET A 58 -0.11 9.33 -13.15
C MET A 58 1.37 9.07 -12.79
N LEU A 59 2.11 8.36 -13.64
CA LEU A 59 3.54 8.15 -13.51
C LEU A 59 4.38 9.40 -13.86
N ALA A 60 3.89 10.25 -14.78
CA ALA A 60 4.61 11.42 -15.27
C ALA A 60 4.47 12.69 -14.40
N THR A 61 3.35 12.88 -13.70
CA THR A 61 3.10 14.09 -12.88
C THR A 61 3.04 13.85 -11.36
N ARG A 62 3.11 12.60 -10.90
CA ARG A 62 3.32 12.13 -9.51
C ARG A 62 2.73 12.97 -8.36
N ASP A 63 1.56 13.57 -8.54
CA ASP A 63 0.83 14.17 -7.42
C ASP A 63 0.08 13.06 -6.65
N LYS A 64 0.55 12.77 -5.44
CA LYS A 64 -0.04 11.76 -4.55
C LYS A 64 -1.45 12.11 -4.14
N ASP A 65 -1.79 13.39 -4.12
CA ASP A 65 -3.12 13.87 -3.79
C ASP A 65 -4.12 13.44 -4.88
N ASP A 66 -3.80 13.63 -6.15
CA ASP A 66 -4.61 13.15 -7.28
C ASP A 66 -4.68 11.63 -7.35
N MET A 67 -3.54 10.95 -7.17
CA MET A 67 -3.52 9.48 -7.10
C MET A 67 -4.45 8.96 -6.01
N SER A 68 -4.38 9.52 -4.80
CA SER A 68 -5.20 9.11 -3.67
C SER A 68 -6.70 9.35 -3.91
N ARG A 69 -7.07 10.44 -4.60
CA ARG A 69 -8.46 10.73 -5.00
C ARG A 69 -9.00 9.68 -5.96
N THR A 70 -8.26 9.39 -7.03
CA THR A 70 -8.69 8.40 -8.03
C THR A 70 -8.79 7.01 -7.43
N LEU A 71 -7.78 6.59 -6.65
CA LEU A 71 -7.79 5.27 -5.99
C LEU A 71 -8.98 5.11 -5.04
N LEU A 72 -9.31 6.15 -4.26
CA LEU A 72 -10.48 6.11 -3.39
C LEU A 72 -11.78 6.00 -4.19
N ALA A 73 -11.92 6.78 -5.26
CA ALA A 73 -13.11 6.72 -6.12
C ALA A 73 -13.27 5.33 -6.76
N MET A 74 -12.18 4.74 -7.26
CA MET A 74 -12.17 3.38 -7.80
C MET A 74 -12.53 2.33 -6.74
N SER A 75 -12.09 2.51 -5.49
CA SER A 75 -12.38 1.57 -4.40
C SER A 75 -13.82 1.57 -3.89
N SER A 76 -14.71 2.38 -4.48
CA SER A 76 -16.10 2.50 -4.03
C SER A 76 -16.98 1.30 -4.39
N SER A 77 -16.55 0.47 -5.35
CA SER A 77 -17.28 -0.74 -5.76
C SER A 77 -16.49 -2.02 -5.48
N GLN A 78 -17.20 -3.08 -5.09
CA GLN A 78 -16.57 -4.35 -4.73
C GLN A 78 -15.83 -5.00 -5.92
N GLU A 79 -16.39 -4.91 -7.13
CA GLU A 79 -15.76 -5.44 -8.35
C GLU A 79 -14.44 -4.71 -8.66
N SER A 80 -14.45 -3.37 -8.57
CA SER A 80 -13.26 -2.56 -8.77
C SER A 80 -12.21 -2.84 -7.69
N CYS A 81 -12.61 -3.01 -6.42
CA CYS A 81 -11.70 -3.43 -5.35
C CYS A 81 -11.00 -4.76 -5.64
N GLN A 82 -11.71 -5.74 -6.18
CA GLN A 82 -11.11 -7.01 -6.59
C GLN A 82 -10.13 -6.82 -7.76
N ALA A 83 -10.47 -5.98 -8.73
CA ALA A 83 -9.58 -5.63 -9.84
C ALA A 83 -8.30 -4.93 -9.33
N MET A 84 -8.44 -3.95 -8.44
CA MET A 84 -7.34 -3.23 -7.79
C MET A 84 -6.40 -4.17 -7.03
N ARG A 85 -6.96 -5.20 -6.36
CA ARG A 85 -6.17 -6.22 -5.67
C ARG A 85 -5.33 -7.04 -6.66
N ARG A 86 -5.92 -7.46 -7.79
CA ARG A 86 -5.23 -8.25 -8.83
C ARG A 86 -4.20 -7.43 -9.62
N SER A 87 -4.46 -6.13 -9.83
CA SER A 87 -3.56 -5.24 -10.58
C SER A 87 -2.37 -4.74 -9.77
N GLY A 88 -2.31 -5.02 -8.46
CA GLY A 88 -1.22 -4.59 -7.60
C GLY A 88 -1.35 -3.15 -7.08
N CYS A 89 -2.57 -2.65 -6.87
CA CYS A 89 -2.79 -1.34 -6.25
C CYS A 89 -2.43 -1.30 -4.75
N LEU A 90 -2.33 -2.44 -4.07
CA LEU A 90 -2.01 -2.52 -2.64
C LEU A 90 -0.61 -1.93 -2.31
N PRO A 91 0.49 -2.32 -2.97
CA PRO A 91 1.78 -1.66 -2.82
C PRO A 91 1.74 -0.15 -3.04
N LEU A 92 0.95 0.33 -4.02
CA LEU A 92 0.81 1.75 -4.30
C LEU A 92 0.10 2.50 -3.17
N LEU A 93 -0.99 1.95 -2.63
CA LEU A 93 -1.68 2.51 -1.46
C LEU A 93 -0.74 2.56 -0.25
N LEU A 94 0.01 1.47 0.00
CA LEU A 94 1.00 1.44 1.06
C LEU A 94 2.12 2.47 0.84
N GLN A 95 2.55 2.69 -0.40
CA GLN A 95 3.54 3.71 -0.72
C GLN A 95 3.04 5.10 -0.34
N ILE A 96 1.80 5.48 -0.69
CA ILE A 96 1.21 6.78 -0.32
C ILE A 96 1.13 6.92 1.21
N LEU A 97 0.78 5.83 1.90
CA LEU A 97 0.65 5.82 3.35
C LEU A 97 2.00 5.93 4.08
N HIS A 98 3.02 5.24 3.60
CA HIS A 98 4.35 5.22 4.18
C HIS A 98 5.27 6.27 3.60
N ASP A 99 4.77 7.09 2.68
CA ASP A 99 5.60 8.03 1.98
C ASP A 99 6.25 8.99 2.97
N THR A 100 7.57 8.90 3.03
CA THR A 100 8.43 9.86 3.71
C THR A 100 9.18 10.51 2.59
N GLU A 101 8.54 11.44 1.87
CA GLU A 101 9.27 12.26 0.91
C GLU A 101 10.55 12.77 1.58
N GLN A 102 11.62 12.59 0.83
CA GLN A 102 13.00 12.33 1.21
C GLN A 102 13.69 13.43 2.04
N ASP A 103 12.95 14.46 2.45
CA ASP A 103 13.47 15.71 3.01
C ASP A 103 12.84 16.14 4.35
N GLY A 104 11.99 15.31 4.98
CA GLY A 104 11.50 15.54 6.35
C GLY A 104 10.62 16.79 6.56
N ARG A 105 10.50 17.66 5.55
CA ARG A 105 9.86 18.98 5.61
C ARG A 105 8.42 19.02 5.12
N THR A 106 7.90 17.94 4.55
CA THR A 106 6.61 17.92 3.82
C THR A 106 5.51 17.10 4.48
N LYS A 107 5.78 16.42 5.62
CA LYS A 107 4.77 15.62 6.35
C LYS A 107 3.60 16.45 6.88
N ASP A 108 3.80 17.76 7.07
CA ASP A 108 2.80 18.63 7.68
C ASP A 108 1.90 19.35 6.68
N SER A 109 2.11 19.15 5.37
CA SER A 109 1.19 19.70 4.37
C SER A 109 -0.18 19.04 4.52
N GLN A 110 -1.23 19.86 4.59
CA GLN A 110 -2.61 19.38 4.71
C GLN A 110 -2.97 18.40 3.57
N ASN A 111 -2.51 18.69 2.35
CA ASN A 111 -2.71 17.83 1.18
C ASN A 111 -2.12 16.42 1.39
N PHE A 112 -1.00 16.32 2.09
CA PHE A 112 -0.36 15.04 2.37
C PHE A 112 -1.15 14.22 3.40
N LYS A 113 -1.64 14.86 4.47
CA LYS A 113 -2.53 14.23 5.46
C LYS A 113 -3.82 13.74 4.80
N ASP A 114 -4.41 14.56 3.93
CA ASP A 114 -5.61 14.19 3.18
C ASP A 114 -5.35 13.03 2.22
N ALA A 115 -4.23 13.03 1.50
CA ALA A 115 -3.85 11.94 0.61
C ALA A 115 -3.68 10.62 1.37
N ARG A 116 -3.05 10.65 2.55
CA ARG A 116 -2.94 9.49 3.44
C ARG A 116 -4.30 9.00 3.92
N MET A 117 -5.18 9.90 4.33
CA MET A 117 -6.53 9.54 4.79
C MET A 117 -7.32 8.83 3.67
N ARG A 118 -7.27 9.36 2.44
CA ARG A 118 -7.91 8.74 1.28
C ARG A 118 -7.31 7.37 0.94
N ALA A 119 -5.98 7.25 0.96
CA ALA A 119 -5.31 5.97 0.73
C ALA A 119 -5.66 4.93 1.80
N ASN A 120 -5.81 5.34 3.08
CA ASN A 120 -6.23 4.42 4.14
C ASN A 120 -7.67 3.91 3.91
N ALA A 121 -8.59 4.82 3.60
CA ALA A 121 -9.97 4.46 3.30
C ALA A 121 -10.06 3.50 2.08
N ALA A 122 -9.29 3.76 1.03
CA ALA A 122 -9.22 2.88 -0.13
C ALA A 122 -8.65 1.50 0.22
N LEU A 123 -7.61 1.45 1.05
CA LEU A 123 -7.02 0.20 1.53
C LEU A 123 -8.03 -0.63 2.34
N HIS A 124 -8.79 0.02 3.22
CA HIS A 124 -9.87 -0.61 3.97
C HIS A 124 -10.94 -1.21 3.04
N ASN A 125 -11.38 -0.46 2.02
CA ASN A 125 -12.37 -0.95 1.05
C ASN A 125 -11.88 -2.19 0.28
N VAL A 126 -10.61 -2.18 -0.15
CA VAL A 126 -10.00 -3.32 -0.87
C VAL A 126 -9.85 -4.55 0.03
N ILE A 127 -9.50 -4.36 1.30
CA ILE A 127 -9.40 -5.45 2.29
C ILE A 127 -10.78 -6.02 2.63
N PHE A 128 -11.76 -5.15 2.86
CA PHE A 128 -13.13 -5.55 3.17
C PHE A 128 -13.81 -6.28 2.00
N SER A 129 -13.48 -5.91 0.75
CA SER A 129 -14.04 -6.52 -0.46
C SER A 129 -13.46 -7.91 -0.79
N GLN A 130 -12.59 -8.46 0.06
CA GLN A 130 -12.03 -9.81 -0.09
C GLN A 130 -13.15 -10.87 -0.08
N PRO A 131 -13.38 -11.62 -1.18
CA PRO A 131 -14.42 -12.64 -1.24
C PRO A 131 -14.21 -13.82 -0.27
N ASP A 132 -12.96 -14.16 0.07
CA ASP A 132 -12.68 -15.18 1.08
C ASP A 132 -12.81 -14.60 2.49
N GLU A 133 -13.93 -14.88 3.15
CA GLU A 133 -14.20 -14.40 4.52
C GLU A 133 -13.10 -14.75 5.53
N GLY A 134 -12.44 -15.89 5.37
CA GLY A 134 -11.37 -16.32 6.26
C GLY A 134 -10.13 -15.43 6.13
N GLN A 135 -9.78 -15.08 4.89
CA GLN A 135 -8.69 -14.16 4.60
C GLN A 135 -9.08 -12.72 4.94
N ALA A 136 -10.30 -12.30 4.63
CA ALA A 136 -10.81 -10.97 4.95
C ALA A 136 -10.67 -10.68 6.45
N LYS A 137 -11.05 -11.64 7.32
CA LYS A 137 -10.91 -11.50 8.78
C LYS A 137 -9.45 -11.38 9.22
N LYS A 138 -8.54 -12.13 8.60
CA LYS A 138 -7.10 -12.07 8.91
C LYS A 138 -6.50 -10.74 8.48
N GLU A 139 -6.72 -10.36 7.22
CA GLU A 139 -6.24 -9.11 6.63
C GLU A 139 -6.78 -7.90 7.40
N MET A 140 -8.07 -7.92 7.76
CA MET A 140 -8.70 -6.85 8.53
C MET A 140 -8.11 -6.72 9.94
N ARG A 141 -7.82 -7.84 10.61
CA ARG A 141 -7.15 -7.81 11.93
C ARG A 141 -5.75 -7.21 11.83
N VAL A 142 -4.99 -7.60 10.79
CA VAL A 142 -3.65 -7.04 10.54
C VAL A 142 -3.75 -5.54 10.25
N LEU A 143 -4.66 -5.13 9.36
CA LEU A 143 -4.89 -3.72 9.04
C LEU A 143 -5.17 -2.91 10.31
N HIS A 144 -6.10 -3.38 11.14
CA HIS A 144 -6.47 -2.70 12.37
C HIS A 144 -5.26 -2.47 13.30
N ILE A 145 -4.42 -3.49 13.51
CA ILE A 145 -3.21 -3.36 14.33
C ILE A 145 -2.25 -2.34 13.72
N LEU A 146 -2.06 -2.35 12.40
CA LEU A 146 -1.21 -1.39 11.71
C LEU A 146 -1.73 0.04 11.82
N GLU A 147 -3.05 0.25 11.78
CA GLU A 147 -3.67 1.55 12.02
C GLU A 147 -3.44 2.04 13.44
N GLN A 148 -3.55 1.16 14.44
CA GLN A 148 -3.24 1.49 15.83
C GLN A 148 -1.78 1.93 15.98
N ILE A 149 -0.85 1.20 15.38
CA ILE A 149 0.58 1.56 15.40
C ILE A 149 0.81 2.91 14.74
N ARG A 150 0.24 3.15 13.54
CA ARG A 150 0.39 4.43 12.84
C ARG A 150 -0.17 5.58 13.69
N SER A 151 -1.39 5.45 14.20
CA SER A 151 -2.03 6.48 15.02
C SER A 151 -1.23 6.79 16.28
N TYR A 152 -0.67 5.78 16.94
CA TYR A 152 0.22 5.97 18.07
C TYR A 152 1.47 6.77 17.69
N THR A 153 2.15 6.40 16.60
CA THR A 153 3.35 7.11 16.14
C THR A 153 3.07 8.56 15.71
N GLU A 154 1.92 8.82 15.08
CA GLU A 154 1.49 10.18 14.73
C GLU A 154 1.21 11.00 15.99
N THR A 155 0.53 10.43 16.97
CA THR A 155 0.30 11.07 18.26
C THR A 155 1.62 11.40 18.97
N CYS A 156 2.57 10.45 19.01
CA CYS A 156 3.90 10.69 19.60
C CYS A 156 4.65 11.83 18.89
N TRP A 157 4.58 11.88 17.55
CA TRP A 157 5.18 12.95 16.77
C TRP A 157 4.55 14.31 17.07
N ASP A 158 3.21 14.39 17.12
CA ASP A 158 2.49 15.61 17.46
C ASP A 158 2.84 16.10 18.87
N TRP A 159 2.98 15.18 19.84
CA TRP A 159 3.41 15.49 21.20
C TRP A 159 4.84 16.06 21.24
N MET A 160 5.78 15.48 20.48
CA MET A 160 7.15 15.98 20.37
C MET A 160 7.21 17.38 19.76
N LEU A 161 6.49 17.61 18.66
CA LEU A 161 6.45 18.91 17.98
C LEU A 161 5.86 20.00 18.89
N CYS A 162 4.82 19.66 19.66
CA CYS A 162 4.24 20.55 20.67
C CYS A 162 5.22 20.87 21.83
N HIS A 163 6.15 19.97 22.14
CA HIS A 163 7.15 20.17 23.20
C HIS A 163 8.30 21.05 22.74
N GLU A 164 8.85 20.81 21.54
CA GLU A 164 9.92 21.64 20.95
C GLU A 164 9.51 23.11 20.81
N GLN A 165 8.25 23.37 20.49
CA GLN A 165 7.72 24.74 20.37
C GLN A 165 7.58 25.46 21.74
N LYS A 166 7.54 24.72 22.85
CA LYS A 166 7.48 25.28 24.22
C LYS A 166 8.87 25.59 24.78
N ASP A 167 9.88 24.79 24.44
CA ASP A 167 11.25 24.99 24.92
C ASP A 167 11.99 26.13 24.20
N GLY A 168 11.53 26.54 23.00
CA GLY A 168 12.11 27.64 22.22
C GLY A 168 11.72 29.07 22.65
N VAL A 169 10.87 29.24 23.68
CA VAL A 169 10.33 30.56 24.11
C VAL A 169 10.91 30.99 25.47
N VAL A 170 12.16 30.62 25.78
CA VAL A 170 12.86 31.04 27.01
C VAL A 170 14.28 31.54 26.70
N ASP A 171 14.44 32.52 25.81
CA ASP A 171 15.55 33.49 25.93
C ASP A 171 15.31 34.74 25.07
N SER A 172 14.52 35.69 25.56
CA SER A 172 14.49 37.07 25.04
C SER A 172 13.91 38.00 26.10
N SER A 173 14.62 38.12 27.23
CA SER A 173 14.49 39.30 28.08
C SER A 173 15.61 40.28 27.69
N PRO A 174 15.30 41.49 27.20
CA PRO A 174 16.32 42.51 27.04
C PRO A 174 16.74 42.97 28.44
N GLY A 175 17.92 42.55 28.86
CA GLY A 175 18.56 43.04 30.08
C GLY A 175 18.65 44.56 30.04
N THR A 176 17.88 45.21 30.91
CA THR A 176 18.07 46.59 31.31
C THR A 176 19.50 46.73 31.83
N LEU A 177 20.33 47.53 31.16
CA LEU A 177 21.56 48.05 31.74
C LEU A 177 21.48 49.58 31.78
N GLN A 178 21.81 50.05 32.97
CA GLN A 178 21.80 51.39 33.54
C GLN A 178 22.69 52.39 32.81
#